data_AF-A0A2U9IFL8-F1
#
_entry.id   AF-A0A2U9IFL8-F1
#
_cell.length_a   1.000
_cell.length_b   1.000
_cell.length_c   1.000
_cell.angle_alpha   90.00
_cell.angle_beta   90.00
_cell.angle_gamma   90.00
#
_symmetry.space_group_name_H-M   'P 1'
#
loop_
_entity.id
_entity.type
_entity.pdbx_description
1 polymer ?
#
loop_
_entity_poly.entity_id
_entity_poly.type
_entity_poly.pdbx_seq_one_letter_code
_entity_poly.pdbx_strand_id
1 'polypeptide(L)'
;MSRAQTKWNCDICKNPIYWDELFTFTSKKAVVHYTCFRDKALKTSKIDENQLKSILDSLEDELKMITVYKQRISGLSNEEAKKYMEQAEKDAEKNASLLTRLAEKLSNVLE
;
A
#
# COMPACT_ATOMS: atom_id res chain seq x y z
N MET A 1 21.11 -13.35 -0.73
CA MET A 1 19.80 -14.03 -0.78
C MET A 1 18.95 -13.28 -1.80
N SER A 2 18.43 -13.97 -2.82
CA SER A 2 17.62 -13.38 -3.89
C SER A 2 16.30 -12.88 -3.30
N ARG A 3 15.98 -11.58 -3.48
CA ARG A 3 14.68 -11.04 -3.07
C ARG A 3 13.56 -11.79 -3.78
N ALA A 4 12.53 -12.21 -3.04
CA ALA A 4 11.39 -12.89 -3.63
C ALA A 4 10.60 -11.87 -4.48
N GLN A 5 10.74 -11.97 -5.80
CA GLN A 5 10.03 -11.12 -6.75
C GLN A 5 8.54 -11.49 -6.74
N THR A 6 7.67 -10.48 -6.81
CA THR A 6 6.25 -10.71 -7.07
C THR A 6 6.01 -11.00 -8.56
N LYS A 7 4.79 -11.37 -8.93
CA LYS A 7 4.38 -11.50 -10.34
C LYS A 7 4.08 -10.15 -11.01
N TRP A 8 4.16 -9.04 -10.28
CA TRP A 8 3.73 -7.72 -10.73
C TRP A 8 4.92 -6.81 -11.00
N ASN A 9 4.76 -5.96 -12.01
CA ASN A 9 5.67 -4.87 -12.30
C ASN A 9 4.95 -3.55 -11.99
N CYS A 10 5.71 -2.58 -11.50
CA CYS A 10 5.18 -1.25 -11.20
C CYS A 10 4.73 -0.56 -12.48
N ASP A 11 3.49 -0.12 -12.54
CA ASP A 11 2.95 0.52 -13.74
C ASP A 11 3.58 1.91 -14.02
N ILE A 12 4.22 2.52 -13.02
CA ILE A 12 4.89 3.83 -13.13
C ILE A 12 6.34 3.68 -13.62
N CYS A 13 7.19 2.94 -12.89
CA CYS A 13 8.61 2.82 -13.21
C CYS A 13 8.97 1.60 -14.05
N LYS A 14 8.00 0.71 -14.32
CA LYS A 14 8.13 -0.56 -15.08
C LYS A 14 9.10 -1.59 -14.47
N ASN A 15 9.67 -1.30 -13.30
CA ASN A 15 10.52 -2.23 -12.56
C ASN A 15 9.69 -3.33 -11.87
N PRO A 16 10.29 -4.50 -11.61
CA PRO A 16 9.69 -5.54 -10.78
C PRO A 16 9.33 -5.02 -9.39
N ILE A 17 8.21 -5.51 -8.84
CA ILE A 17 7.87 -5.31 -7.43
C ILE A 17 8.34 -6.54 -6.66
N TYR A 18 9.01 -6.33 -5.53
CA TYR A 18 9.42 -7.41 -4.63
C TYR A 18 8.52 -7.48 -3.39
N TRP A 19 8.41 -8.66 -2.78
CA TRP A 19 7.58 -8.85 -1.59
C TRP A 19 8.07 -8.08 -0.35
N ASP A 20 9.34 -7.67 -0.33
CA ASP A 20 9.92 -6.81 0.71
C ASP A 20 9.66 -5.31 0.47
N GLU A 21 9.02 -4.94 -0.63
CA GLU A 21 8.68 -3.55 -0.96
C GLU A 21 7.20 -3.24 -0.68
N LEU A 22 6.92 -1.99 -0.29
CA LEU A 22 5.55 -1.51 -0.17
C LEU A 22 4.99 -1.21 -1.58
N PHE A 23 3.83 -1.78 -1.88
CA PHE A 23 3.11 -1.52 -3.12
C PHE A 23 1.61 -1.36 -2.83
N THR A 24 0.92 -0.69 -3.74
CA THR A 24 -0.54 -0.51 -3.67
C THR A 24 -1.21 -0.84 -5.00
N PHE A 25 -2.50 -1.17 -4.92
CA PHE A 25 -3.36 -1.41 -6.08
C PHE A 25 -4.17 -0.15 -6.38
N THR A 26 -4.04 0.31 -7.61
CA THR A 26 -4.77 1.48 -8.09
C THR A 26 -6.19 1.11 -8.52
N SER A 27 -7.07 2.11 -8.65
CA SER A 27 -8.44 1.89 -9.17
C SER A 27 -8.48 1.27 -10.58
N LYS A 28 -7.42 1.46 -11.39
CA LYS A 28 -7.24 0.83 -12.72
C LYS A 28 -6.75 -0.62 -12.64
N LYS A 29 -6.73 -1.24 -11.46
CA LYS A 29 -6.15 -2.58 -11.19
C LYS A 29 -4.65 -2.68 -11.52
N ALA A 30 -3.97 -1.54 -11.61
CA ALA A 30 -2.53 -1.51 -11.80
C ALA A 30 -1.84 -1.61 -10.44
N VAL A 31 -0.70 -2.29 -10.39
CA VAL A 31 0.12 -2.38 -9.18
C VAL A 31 1.28 -1.40 -9.32
N VAL A 32 1.52 -0.63 -8.27
CA VAL A 32 2.57 0.39 -8.25
C VAL A 32 3.33 0.32 -6.94
N HIS A 33 4.64 0.59 -6.99
CA HIS A 33 5.40 0.86 -5.78
C HIS A 33 4.77 2.05 -5.05
N TYR A 34 4.65 1.93 -3.73
CA TYR A 34 4.14 3.03 -2.91
C TYR A 34 5.01 4.28 -3.07
N THR A 35 6.32 4.13 -3.19
CA THR A 35 7.25 5.25 -3.43
C THR A 35 6.99 5.95 -4.76
N CYS A 36 6.84 5.20 -5.86
CA CYS A 36 6.49 5.76 -7.16
C CYS A 36 5.11 6.44 -7.14
N PHE A 37 4.15 5.84 -6.45
CA PHE A 37 2.82 6.41 -6.26
C PHE A 37 2.88 7.73 -5.48
N ARG A 38 3.59 7.75 -4.35
CA ARG A 38 3.81 8.92 -3.49
C ARG A 38 4.45 10.07 -4.26
N ASP A 39 5.55 9.80 -4.96
CA ASP A 39 6.29 10.83 -5.70
C ASP A 39 5.45 11.45 -6.81
N LYS A 40 4.72 10.62 -7.56
CA LYS A 40 3.85 11.12 -8.65
C LYS A 40 2.61 11.81 -8.10
N ALA A 41 2.02 11.33 -7.00
CA ALA A 41 0.89 11.97 -6.35
C ALA A 41 1.25 13.38 -5.84
N LEU A 42 2.41 13.53 -5.19
CA LEU A 42 2.89 14.83 -4.72
C LEU A 42 3.14 15.82 -5.87
N LYS A 43 3.78 15.37 -6.96
CA LYS A 43 4.04 16.21 -8.14
C LYS A 43 2.78 16.64 -8.90
N THR A 44 1.68 15.89 -8.73
CA THR A 44 0.42 16.13 -9.45
C THR A 44 -0.72 16.45 -8.48
N SER A 45 -0.39 16.97 -7.30
CA SER A 45 -1.37 17.29 -6.26
C SER A 45 -2.35 18.36 -6.73
N LYS A 46 -3.64 18.14 -6.48
CA LYS A 46 -4.71 19.14 -6.68
C LYS A 46 -5.01 19.94 -5.41
N ILE A 47 -4.42 19.54 -4.29
CA ILE A 47 -4.61 20.13 -2.98
C ILE A 47 -3.27 20.57 -2.39
N ASP A 48 -3.32 21.21 -1.22
CA ASP A 48 -2.12 21.52 -0.46
C ASP A 48 -1.24 20.28 -0.25
N GLU A 49 0.05 20.42 -0.53
CA GLU A 49 0.99 19.29 -0.46
C GLU A 49 1.09 18.70 0.94
N ASN A 50 0.96 19.51 2.01
CA ASN A 50 1.03 18.99 3.37
C ASN A 50 -0.21 18.14 3.69
N GLN A 51 -1.39 18.55 3.21
CA GLN A 51 -2.61 17.76 3.36
C GLN A 51 -2.51 16.42 2.61
N LEU A 52 -2.03 16.44 1.37
CA LEU A 52 -1.83 15.20 0.62
C LEU A 52 -0.77 14.31 1.26
N LYS A 53 0.30 14.91 1.80
CA LYS A 53 1.35 14.19 2.51
C LYS A 53 0.80 13.46 3.73
N SER A 54 -0.08 14.06 4.53
CA SER A 54 -0.71 13.37 5.67
C SER A 54 -1.52 12.14 5.24
N ILE A 55 -2.22 12.23 4.09
CA ILE A 55 -2.96 11.09 3.52
C ILE A 55 -2.00 9.99 3.06
N LEU A 56 -0.91 10.38 2.38
CA LEU A 56 0.11 9.45 1.90
C LEU A 56 0.87 8.79 3.06
N ASP A 57 1.18 9.52 4.12
CA ASP A 57 1.82 8.99 5.34
C ASP A 57 0.90 7.97 6.02
N SER A 58 -0.40 8.28 6.14
CA SER A 58 -1.39 7.33 6.67
C SER A 58 -1.48 6.07 5.81
N LEU A 59 -1.41 6.21 4.49
CA LEU A 59 -1.39 5.07 3.57
C LEU A 59 -0.13 4.22 3.77
N GLU A 60 1.03 4.84 3.97
CA GLU A 60 2.28 4.13 4.24
C GLU A 60 2.20 3.28 5.51
N ASP A 61 1.62 3.86 6.57
CA ASP A 61 1.47 3.19 7.85
C ASP A 61 0.52 2.00 7.75
N GLU A 62 -0.60 2.12 7.04
CA GLU A 62 -1.51 1.00 6.78
C GLU A 62 -0.82 -0.12 6.00
N LEU A 63 -0.03 0.21 4.96
CA LEU A 63 0.74 -0.77 4.19
C LEU A 63 1.79 -1.49 5.04
N LYS A 64 2.47 -0.77 5.95
CA LYS A 64 3.40 -1.38 6.91
C LYS A 64 2.67 -2.29 7.89
N MET A 65 1.50 -1.87 8.39
CA MET A 65 0.71 -2.65 9.34
C MET A 65 0.24 -3.98 8.74
N ILE A 66 -0.15 -4.03 7.47
CA ILE A 66 -0.48 -5.29 6.78
C ILE A 66 0.69 -6.27 6.84
N THR A 67 1.90 -5.82 6.51
CA THR A 67 3.11 -6.66 6.56
C THR A 67 3.40 -7.15 7.97
N VAL A 68 3.25 -6.27 8.96
CA VAL A 68 3.42 -6.59 10.38
C VAL A 68 2.39 -7.63 10.85
N TYR A 69 1.12 -7.49 10.47
CA TYR A 69 0.10 -8.48 10.79
C TYR A 69 0.42 -9.84 10.17
N LYS A 70 0.77 -9.90 8.87
CA LYS A 70 1.15 -11.15 8.18
C LYS A 70 2.30 -11.87 8.88
N GLN A 71 3.33 -11.13 9.29
CA GLN A 71 4.46 -11.68 10.05
C GLN A 71 4.01 -12.22 11.41
N ARG A 72 3.25 -11.43 12.18
CA ARG A 72 2.81 -11.81 13.53
C ARG A 72 1.83 -12.99 13.54
N ILE A 73 0.90 -13.03 12.58
CA ILE A 73 -0.08 -14.12 12.41
C ILE A 73 0.62 -15.46 12.24
N SER A 74 1.74 -15.51 11.51
CA SER A 74 2.49 -16.76 11.31
C SER A 74 3.10 -17.35 12.59
N GLY A 75 3.27 -16.54 13.64
CA GLY A 75 3.76 -16.98 14.95
C GLY A 75 2.66 -17.34 15.96
N LEU A 76 1.38 -17.20 15.61
CA LEU A 76 0.27 -17.48 16.54
C LEU A 76 -0.15 -18.96 16.47
N SER A 77 -0.20 -19.60 17.63
CA SER A 77 -0.74 -20.96 17.81
C SER A 77 -2.19 -20.99 18.31
N ASN A 78 -2.69 -19.87 18.84
CA ASN A 78 -4.09 -19.73 19.29
C ASN A 78 -4.99 -19.34 18.11
N GLU A 79 -5.90 -20.23 17.72
CA GLU A 79 -6.80 -20.06 16.57
C GLU A 79 -7.80 -18.91 16.72
N GLU A 80 -8.24 -18.60 17.94
CA GLU A 80 -9.14 -17.48 18.20
C GLU A 80 -8.39 -16.15 18.00
N ALA A 81 -7.22 -16.00 18.60
CA ALA A 81 -6.36 -14.83 18.40
C ALA A 81 -5.98 -14.65 16.92
N LYS A 82 -5.72 -15.75 16.21
CA LYS A 82 -5.41 -15.75 14.79
C LYS A 82 -6.57 -15.16 13.96
N LYS A 83 -7.81 -15.57 14.21
CA LYS A 83 -9.00 -15.03 13.51
C LYS A 83 -9.14 -13.53 13.68
N TYR A 84 -8.96 -13.01 14.91
CA TYR A 84 -9.04 -11.57 15.15
C TYR A 84 -7.91 -10.79 14.47
N MET A 85 -6.70 -11.36 14.44
CA MET A 85 -5.55 -10.75 13.78
C MET A 85 -5.70 -10.75 12.24
N GLU A 86 -6.21 -11.83 11.66
CA GLU A 86 -6.56 -11.89 10.22
C GLU A 86 -7.67 -10.89 9.86
N GLN A 87 -8.62 -10.65 10.76
CA GLN A 87 -9.64 -9.63 10.56
C GLN A 87 -9.03 -8.22 10.59
N ALA A 88 -8.16 -7.93 11.56
CA ALA A 88 -7.44 -6.66 11.65
C ALA A 88 -6.56 -6.39 10.41
N GLU A 89 -5.89 -7.42 9.89
CA GLU A 89 -5.13 -7.35 8.65
C GLU A 89 -6.02 -6.98 7.45
N LYS A 90 -7.18 -7.64 7.29
CA LYS A 90 -8.15 -7.32 6.23
C LYS A 90 -8.68 -5.90 6.33
N ASP A 91 -8.87 -5.39 7.54
CA ASP A 91 -9.34 -4.02 7.74
C ASP A 91 -8.25 -2.99 7.40
N ALA A 92 -6.98 -3.28 7.69
CA ALA A 92 -5.85 -2.49 7.20
C ALA A 92 -5.76 -2.51 5.66
N GLU A 93 -5.98 -3.67 5.02
CA GLU A 93 -6.05 -3.76 3.54
C GLU A 93 -7.18 -2.89 2.95
N LYS A 94 -8.36 -2.85 3.59
CA LYS A 94 -9.46 -1.96 3.18
C LYS A 94 -9.09 -0.49 3.35
N ASN A 95 -8.49 -0.12 4.48
CA ASN A 95 -8.06 1.25 4.74
C ASN A 95 -7.02 1.72 3.71
N ALA A 96 -6.02 0.90 3.43
CA ALA A 96 -5.02 1.18 2.39
C ALA A 96 -5.67 1.39 1.01
N SER A 97 -6.68 0.57 0.66
CA SER A 97 -7.42 0.73 -0.60
C SER A 97 -8.20 2.05 -0.65
N LEU A 98 -8.86 2.44 0.46
CA LEU A 98 -9.59 3.70 0.56
C LEU A 98 -8.66 4.91 0.44
N LEU A 99 -7.52 4.90 1.16
CA LEU A 99 -6.53 5.98 1.13
C LEU A 99 -5.86 6.09 -0.24
N THR A 100 -5.57 4.96 -0.89
CA THR A 100 -5.05 4.95 -2.27
C THR A 100 -6.04 5.63 -3.22
N ARG A 101 -7.32 5.26 -3.17
CA ARG A 101 -8.37 5.91 -4.00
C ARG A 101 -8.55 7.39 -3.68
N LEU A 102 -8.41 7.77 -2.41
CA LEU A 102 -8.48 9.17 -2.00
C LEU A 102 -7.31 9.95 -2.60
N ALA A 103 -6.09 9.44 -2.46
CA ALA A 103 -4.90 10.04 -3.06
C ALA A 103 -4.99 10.12 -4.59
N GLU A 104 -5.56 9.10 -5.25
CA GLU A 104 -5.84 9.14 -6.70
C GLU A 104 -6.81 10.24 -7.11
N LYS A 105 -7.86 10.50 -6.32
CA LYS A 105 -8.82 11.58 -6.62
C LYS A 105 -8.20 12.96 -6.42
N LEU A 106 -7.36 13.09 -5.40
CA LEU A 106 -6.73 14.34 -4.98
C LEU A 106 -5.43 14.63 -5.73
N SER A 107 -4.99 13.74 -6.62
CA SER A 107 -3.85 13.93 -7.51
C SER A 107 -4.20 13.50 -8.94
N ASN A 108 -3.26 13.59 -9.87
CA ASN A 108 -3.37 13.01 -11.21
C ASN A 108 -2.38 11.85 -11.39
N VAL A 109 -2.23 11.03 -10.35
CA VAL A 109 -1.27 9.91 -10.36
C VAL A 109 -1.54 8.87 -11.45
N LEU A 110 -2.78 8.77 -11.94
CA LEU A 110 -3.19 7.81 -12.99
C LEU A 110 -3.37 8.41 -14.38
N GLU A 111 -3.12 9.71 -14.55
CA GLU A 111 -3.04 10.39 -15.86
C GLU A 111 -1.59 10.43 -16.34
#